data_AF-A0A7S1Z511-F1
#
_entry.id   AF-A0A7S1Z511-F1
#
_cell.length_a   1.000
_cell.length_b   1.000
_cell.length_c   1.000
_cell.angle_alpha   90.00
_cell.angle_beta   90.00
_cell.angle_gamma   90.00
#
_symmetry.space_group_name_H-M   'P 1'
#
loop_
_entity.id
_entity.type
_entity.pdbx_description
1 polymer ?
#
loop_
_entity_poly.entity_id
_entity_poly.type
_entity_poly.pdbx_seq_one_letter_code
_entity_poly.pdbx_strand_id
1 'polypeptide(L)'
;TFLSHSQSDACTLDTDNHHLPCALELLGVSLLHLQDALTTHSIQIGNELLIKSLSLERCTKALEALIKATYAALFEYLVTQINTCIKPPPNTTPVAFIGVLDIFGFESFQTNSFEQLCINYCNESLQQQFNRYVFQLEQADYEREGIEWSF
;
A
#
# COMPACT_ATOMS: atom_id res chain seq x y z
N THR A 1 19.12 -2.47 -15.36
CA THR A 1 17.71 -2.93 -15.47
C THR A 1 17.08 -2.57 -16.80
N PHE A 2 17.19 -1.32 -17.25
CA PHE A 2 16.74 -0.91 -18.58
C PHE A 2 17.91 -0.36 -19.41
N LEU A 3 17.89 -0.60 -20.72
CA LEU A 3 18.83 -0.04 -21.70
C LEU A 3 18.09 0.96 -22.59
N SER A 4 18.61 2.19 -22.69
CA SER A 4 18.07 3.22 -23.60
C SER A 4 18.63 3.06 -25.01
N HIS A 5 17.82 3.37 -26.02
CA HIS A 5 18.25 3.35 -27.40
C HIS A 5 18.68 4.76 -27.84
N SER A 6 19.88 4.91 -28.41
CA SER A 6 20.45 6.23 -28.76
C SER A 6 19.68 7.01 -29.84
N GLN A 7 18.75 6.36 -30.54
CA GLN A 7 17.98 6.93 -31.65
C GLN A 7 16.47 7.05 -31.35
N SER A 8 16.01 6.64 -30.16
CA SER A 8 14.59 6.71 -29.77
C SER A 8 14.45 6.78 -28.26
N ASP A 9 13.41 7.45 -27.74
CA ASP A 9 13.10 7.44 -26.31
C ASP A 9 12.70 6.05 -25.75
N ALA A 10 12.61 5.02 -26.59
CA ALA A 10 12.28 3.67 -26.19
C ALA A 10 13.37 3.03 -25.29
N CYS A 11 12.91 2.26 -24.31
CA CYS A 11 13.73 1.47 -23.41
C CYS A 11 13.51 -0.04 -23.67
N THR A 12 14.49 -0.87 -23.36
CA THR A 12 14.35 -2.35 -23.34
C THR A 12 14.86 -2.90 -22.02
N LEU A 13 14.46 -4.11 -21.65
CA LEU A 13 15.05 -4.76 -20.48
C LEU A 13 16.49 -5.15 -20.75
N ASP A 14 17.33 -4.93 -19.75
CA ASP A 14 18.72 -5.35 -19.74
C ASP A 14 18.80 -6.86 -19.57
N THR A 15 18.95 -7.58 -20.70
CA THR A 15 18.98 -9.05 -20.72
C THR A 15 20.26 -9.65 -20.15
N ASP A 16 21.33 -8.86 -20.01
CA ASP A 16 22.58 -9.27 -19.40
C ASP A 16 22.54 -9.18 -17.85
N ASN A 17 21.44 -8.68 -17.28
CA ASN A 17 21.25 -8.60 -15.84
C ASN A 17 21.14 -10.00 -15.21
N HIS A 18 22.12 -10.36 -14.39
CA HIS A 18 22.20 -11.66 -13.72
C HIS A 18 21.00 -11.98 -12.80
N HIS A 19 20.26 -10.97 -12.32
CA HIS A 19 19.09 -11.18 -11.46
C HIS A 19 17.80 -11.45 -12.25
N LEU A 20 17.76 -11.16 -13.55
CA LEU A 20 16.57 -11.27 -14.38
C LEU A 20 16.03 -12.71 -14.49
N PRO A 21 16.85 -13.76 -14.70
CA PRO A 21 16.35 -15.13 -14.76
C PRO A 21 15.62 -15.56 -13.48
N CYS A 22 16.18 -15.23 -12.33
CA CYS A 22 15.58 -15.53 -11.02
C CYS A 22 14.25 -14.80 -10.83
N ALA A 23 14.19 -13.51 -11.20
CA ALA A 23 12.95 -12.75 -11.12
C ALA A 23 11.84 -13.34 -12.02
N LEU A 24 12.18 -13.76 -13.25
CA LEU A 24 11.23 -14.41 -14.16
C LEU A 24 10.72 -15.74 -13.62
N GLU A 25 11.60 -16.55 -13.05
CA GLU A 25 11.26 -17.84 -12.44
C GLU A 25 10.32 -17.66 -11.24
N LEU A 26 10.67 -16.77 -10.31
CA LEU A 26 9.88 -16.51 -9.10
C LEU A 26 8.52 -15.88 -9.40
N LEU A 27 8.45 -14.99 -10.39
CA LEU A 27 7.18 -14.38 -10.83
C LEU A 27 6.38 -15.31 -11.74
N GLY A 28 6.99 -16.37 -12.30
CA GLY A 28 6.33 -17.29 -13.23
C GLY A 28 5.94 -16.64 -14.56
N VAL A 29 6.70 -15.64 -15.03
CA VAL A 29 6.40 -14.89 -16.27
C VAL A 29 7.51 -15.05 -17.31
N SER A 30 7.16 -14.90 -18.58
CA SER A 30 8.14 -14.92 -19.67
C SER A 30 8.87 -13.57 -19.78
N LEU A 31 10.11 -13.59 -20.28
CA LEU A 31 10.88 -12.38 -20.56
C LEU A 31 10.11 -11.41 -21.47
N LEU A 32 9.47 -11.94 -22.51
CA LEU A 32 8.72 -11.13 -23.48
C LEU A 32 7.53 -10.42 -22.84
N HIS A 33 6.75 -11.12 -22.01
CA HIS A 33 5.61 -10.51 -21.33
C HIS A 33 6.04 -9.47 -20.30
N LEU A 34 7.10 -9.75 -19.53
CA LEU A 34 7.63 -8.79 -18.56
C LEU A 34 8.19 -7.54 -19.27
N GLN A 35 8.90 -7.73 -20.39
CA GLN A 35 9.41 -6.61 -21.17
C GLN A 35 8.27 -5.76 -21.72
N ASP A 36 7.28 -6.37 -22.37
CA ASP A 36 6.14 -5.63 -22.92
C ASP A 36 5.43 -4.84 -21.83
N ALA A 37 5.09 -5.49 -20.71
CA ALA A 37 4.41 -4.85 -19.58
C ALA A 37 5.17 -3.66 -18.97
N LEU A 38 6.51 -3.68 -18.98
CA LEU A 38 7.34 -2.61 -18.39
C LEU A 38 7.76 -1.53 -19.38
N THR A 39 7.72 -1.81 -20.68
CA THR A 39 8.32 -0.93 -21.70
C THR A 39 7.30 -0.37 -22.70
N THR A 40 6.07 -0.88 -22.70
CA THR A 40 5.00 -0.41 -23.57
C THR A 40 3.80 0.09 -22.78
N HIS A 41 3.02 0.95 -23.43
CA HIS A 41 1.75 1.42 -22.91
C HIS A 41 0.71 1.38 -24.03
N SER A 42 -0.33 0.57 -23.84
CA SER A 42 -1.44 0.41 -24.76
C SER A 42 -2.58 1.35 -24.41
N ILE A 43 -2.99 2.19 -25.34
CA ILE A 43 -4.12 3.12 -25.21
C ILE A 43 -5.20 2.68 -26.17
N GLN A 44 -6.40 2.42 -25.66
CA GLN A 44 -7.55 2.14 -26.52
C GLN A 44 -8.24 3.47 -26.89
N ILE A 45 -8.32 3.75 -28.19
CA ILE A 45 -8.93 4.96 -28.75
C ILE A 45 -10.06 4.52 -29.69
N GLY A 46 -11.30 4.58 -29.20
CA GLY A 46 -12.45 4.02 -29.92
C GLY A 46 -12.30 2.51 -30.13
N ASN A 47 -12.25 2.08 -31.38
CA ASN A 47 -12.04 0.67 -31.76
C ASN A 47 -10.58 0.33 -32.09
N GLU A 48 -9.65 1.28 -31.97
CA GLU A 48 -8.23 1.06 -32.28
C GLU A 48 -7.38 0.96 -31.00
N LEU A 49 -6.41 0.05 -31.00
CA LEU A 49 -5.43 -0.11 -29.93
C LEU A 49 -4.10 0.52 -30.37
N LEU A 50 -3.69 1.58 -29.69
CA LEU A 50 -2.43 2.27 -29.94
C LEU A 50 -1.38 1.85 -28.91
N ILE A 51 -0.34 1.15 -29.36
CA ILE A 51 0.79 0.74 -28.51
C ILE A 51 1.92 1.75 -28.67
N LYS A 52 2.39 2.32 -27.55
CA LYS A 52 3.52 3.26 -27.52
C LYS A 52 4.63 2.74 -26.61
N SER A 53 5.87 2.89 -27.04
CA SER A 53 7.04 2.63 -26.18
C SER A 53 7.14 3.72 -25.10
N LEU A 54 7.59 3.32 -23.91
CA LEU A 54 7.81 4.18 -22.77
C LEU A 54 9.23 4.75 -22.73
N SER A 55 9.37 5.94 -22.14
CA SER A 55 10.68 6.53 -21.82
C SER A 55 11.35 5.79 -20.67
N LEU A 56 12.67 5.86 -20.57
CA LEU A 56 13.45 5.23 -19.49
C LEU A 56 12.92 5.56 -18.08
N GLU A 57 12.55 6.83 -17.85
CA GLU A 57 11.97 7.27 -16.57
C GLU A 57 10.64 6.56 -16.29
N ARG A 58 9.76 6.47 -17.29
CA ARG A 58 8.47 5.78 -17.17
C ARG A 58 8.63 4.28 -16.99
N CYS A 59 9.58 3.65 -17.69
CA CYS A 59 9.90 2.23 -17.49
C CYS A 59 10.36 1.96 -16.06
N THR A 60 11.20 2.85 -15.50
CA THR A 60 11.66 2.77 -14.11
C THR A 60 10.51 2.90 -13.13
N LYS A 61 9.60 3.87 -13.35
CA LYS A 61 8.40 4.03 -12.53
C LYS A 61 7.43 2.85 -12.64
N ALA A 62 7.28 2.25 -13.81
CA ALA A 62 6.48 1.04 -14.01
C ALA A 62 7.05 -0.14 -13.22
N LEU A 63 8.38 -0.31 -13.20
CA LEU A 63 9.04 -1.33 -12.39
C LEU A 63 8.85 -1.08 -10.88
N GLU A 64 9.05 0.15 -10.41
CA GLU A 64 8.79 0.52 -9.01
C GLU A 64 7.34 0.22 -8.62
N ALA A 65 6.38 0.54 -9.50
CA ALA A 65 4.97 0.26 -9.29
C ALA A 65 4.69 -1.25 -9.24
N LEU A 66 5.28 -2.05 -10.14
CA LEU A 66 5.16 -3.51 -10.14
C LEU A 66 5.69 -4.10 -8.82
N ILE A 67 6.86 -3.65 -8.35
CA ILE A 67 7.45 -4.11 -7.08
C ILE A 67 6.51 -3.79 -5.91
N LYS A 68 6.03 -2.54 -5.82
CA LYS A 68 5.10 -2.10 -4.77
C LYS A 68 3.79 -2.90 -4.80
N ALA A 69 3.21 -3.10 -5.98
CA ALA A 69 1.98 -3.86 -6.15
C ALA A 69 2.15 -5.34 -5.77
N THR A 70 3.26 -5.96 -6.16
CA THR A 70 3.57 -7.36 -5.83
C THR A 70 3.71 -7.53 -4.31
N TYR A 71 4.44 -6.63 -3.64
CA TYR A 71 4.59 -6.65 -2.19
C TYR A 71 3.23 -6.44 -1.48
N ALA A 72 2.44 -5.47 -1.93
CA ALA A 72 1.12 -5.20 -1.37
C ALA A 72 0.19 -6.41 -1.49
N ALA A 73 0.15 -7.05 -2.66
CA ALA A 73 -0.67 -8.25 -2.89
C ALA A 73 -0.21 -9.43 -2.02
N LEU A 74 1.11 -9.63 -1.87
CA LEU A 74 1.65 -10.66 -0.98
C LEU A 74 1.27 -10.39 0.48
N PHE A 75 1.40 -9.14 0.93
CA PHE A 75 1.04 -8.76 2.30
C PHE A 75 -0.45 -8.99 2.57
N GLU A 76 -1.33 -8.56 1.66
CA GLU A 76 -2.77 -8.80 1.76
C GLU A 76 -3.11 -10.30 1.78
N TYR A 77 -2.44 -11.09 0.94
CA TYR A 77 -2.59 -12.54 0.95
C TYR A 77 -2.20 -13.14 2.30
N LEU A 78 -1.04 -12.75 2.86
CA LEU A 78 -0.59 -13.25 4.16
C LEU A 78 -1.57 -12.90 5.28
N VAL A 79 -2.05 -11.65 5.33
CA VAL A 79 -3.06 -11.20 6.30
C VAL A 79 -4.34 -12.03 6.16
N THR A 80 -4.78 -12.28 4.93
CA THR A 80 -5.97 -13.11 4.65
C THR A 80 -5.79 -14.55 5.13
N GLN A 81 -4.62 -15.16 4.89
CA GLN A 81 -4.33 -16.51 5.36
C GLN A 81 -4.29 -16.59 6.89
N ILE A 82 -3.60 -15.65 7.54
CA ILE A 82 -3.55 -15.57 9.01
C ILE A 82 -4.95 -15.43 9.58
N ASN A 83 -5.76 -14.50 9.06
CA ASN A 83 -7.14 -14.29 9.48
C ASN A 83 -8.01 -15.53 9.31
N THR A 84 -7.81 -16.30 8.24
CA THR A 84 -8.52 -17.56 8.00
C THR A 84 -8.13 -18.62 9.04
N CYS A 85 -6.85 -18.71 9.39
CA CYS A 85 -6.34 -19.66 10.38
C CYS A 85 -6.80 -19.38 11.81
N ILE A 86 -6.95 -18.11 12.20
CA ILE A 86 -7.35 -17.72 13.55
C ILE A 86 -8.86 -17.49 13.70
N LYS A 87 -9.63 -17.61 12.60
CA LYS A 87 -11.07 -17.37 12.62
C LYS A 87 -11.77 -18.36 13.56
N PRO A 88 -12.69 -17.89 14.42
CA PRO A 88 -13.51 -18.77 15.23
C PRO A 88 -14.32 -19.76 14.36
N PRO A 89 -14.66 -20.94 14.88
CA PRO A 89 -15.54 -21.88 14.18
C PRO A 89 -16.85 -21.21 13.73
N PRO A 90 -17.45 -21.65 12.61
CA PRO A 90 -18.62 -21.00 12.01
C PRO A 90 -19.88 -20.96 12.89
N ASN A 91 -19.91 -21.72 13.99
CA ASN A 91 -21.02 -21.76 14.96
C ASN A 91 -20.71 -21.03 16.27
N THR A 92 -19.63 -20.24 16.32
CA THR A 92 -19.28 -19.43 17.49
C THR A 92 -19.76 -17.99 17.27
N THR A 93 -20.80 -17.57 17.99
CA THR A 93 -21.18 -16.15 18.08
C THR A 93 -20.35 -15.48 19.17
N PRO A 94 -19.45 -14.55 18.84
CA PRO A 94 -18.68 -13.84 19.86
C PRO A 94 -19.63 -12.99 20.71
N VAL A 95 -19.61 -13.19 22.02
CA VAL A 95 -20.42 -12.43 22.99
C VAL A 95 -19.83 -11.02 23.21
N ALA A 96 -18.51 -10.89 23.04
CA ALA A 96 -17.76 -9.64 23.12
C ALA A 96 -16.48 -9.74 22.28
N PHE A 97 -15.88 -8.59 21.94
CA PHE A 97 -14.56 -8.52 21.33
C PHE A 97 -13.72 -7.44 22.00
N ILE A 98 -12.40 -7.63 22.03
CA ILE A 98 -11.44 -6.61 22.44
C ILE A 98 -10.57 -6.30 21.23
N GLY A 99 -10.60 -5.05 20.78
CA GLY A 99 -9.72 -4.55 19.73
C GLY A 99 -8.43 -4.03 20.34
N VAL A 100 -7.29 -4.50 19.85
CA VAL A 100 -5.97 -3.92 20.17
C VAL A 100 -5.52 -3.13 18.95
N LEU A 101 -5.16 -1.87 19.17
CA LEU A 101 -4.66 -0.99 18.12
C LEU A 101 -3.15 -0.83 18.29
N ASP A 102 -2.40 -1.29 17.28
CA ASP A 102 -0.96 -1.09 17.17
C ASP A 102 -0.68 -0.43 15.81
N ILE A 103 -0.36 0.85 15.84
CA ILE A 103 -0.12 1.66 14.64
C ILE A 103 1.14 2.50 14.82
N PHE A 104 1.72 2.95 13.70
CA PHE A 104 2.82 3.91 13.73
C PHE A 104 2.40 5.21 14.39
N GLY A 105 3.29 5.75 15.23
CA GLY A 105 3.12 7.07 15.83
C GLY A 105 3.33 8.21 14.83
N PHE A 106 3.19 9.44 15.29
CA PHE A 106 3.42 10.63 14.46
C PHE A 106 4.87 10.70 13.97
N GLU A 107 5.06 10.87 12.67
CA GLU A 107 6.36 10.93 12.01
C GLU A 107 6.68 12.35 11.53
N SER A 108 7.93 12.79 11.74
CA SER A 108 8.42 14.07 11.23
C SER A 108 9.86 13.92 10.75
N PHE A 109 10.02 13.83 9.43
CA PHE A 109 11.32 13.75 8.77
C PHE A 109 11.64 15.03 7.99
N GLN A 110 12.88 15.15 7.50
CA GLN A 110 13.28 16.27 6.63
C GLN A 110 12.48 16.31 5.32
N THR A 111 12.05 15.16 4.81
CA THR A 111 11.16 15.03 3.65
C THR A 111 10.06 14.04 4.00
N ASN A 112 8.82 14.50 3.96
CA ASN A 112 7.64 13.67 4.23
C ASN A 112 6.90 13.46 2.92
N SER A 113 6.65 12.19 2.57
CA SER A 113 5.89 11.83 1.38
C SER A 113 4.39 11.77 1.70
N PHE A 114 3.58 11.44 0.70
CA PHE A 114 2.14 11.27 0.89
C PHE A 114 1.81 10.20 1.94
N GLU A 115 2.64 9.16 2.02
CA GLU A 115 2.52 8.09 3.00
C GLU A 115 2.62 8.62 4.45
N GLN A 116 3.58 9.50 4.75
CA GLN A 116 3.69 10.14 6.07
C GLN A 116 2.46 11.01 6.39
N LEU A 117 1.91 11.71 5.41
CA LEU A 117 0.68 12.47 5.60
C LEU A 117 -0.48 11.54 6.00
N CYS A 118 -0.64 10.39 5.35
CA CYS A 118 -1.65 9.40 5.71
C CYS A 118 -1.45 8.85 7.14
N ILE A 119 -0.20 8.55 7.52
CA ILE A 119 0.15 8.07 8.88
C ILE A 119 -0.20 9.14 9.93
N ASN A 120 0.24 10.39 9.72
CA ASN A 120 0.02 11.48 10.66
C ASN A 120 -1.46 11.86 10.76
N TYR A 121 -2.19 11.83 9.65
CA TYR A 121 -3.63 12.08 9.64
C TYR A 121 -4.40 11.02 10.43
N CYS A 122 -4.00 9.74 10.33
CA CYS A 122 -4.56 8.67 11.14
C CYS A 122 -4.31 8.92 12.64
N ASN A 123 -3.09 9.30 13.01
CA ASN A 123 -2.73 9.65 14.39
C ASN A 123 -3.56 10.82 14.92
N GLU A 124 -3.70 11.90 14.15
CA GLU A 124 -4.50 13.06 14.55
C GLU A 124 -5.98 12.68 14.77
N SER A 125 -6.53 11.86 13.87
CA SER A 125 -7.90 11.36 13.99
C SER A 125 -8.10 10.51 15.25
N LEU A 126 -7.11 9.68 15.61
CA LEU A 126 -7.14 8.87 16.82
C LEU A 126 -7.00 9.73 18.08
N GLN A 127 -6.13 10.73 18.06
CA GLN A 127 -6.01 11.68 19.18
C GLN A 127 -7.32 12.46 19.37
N GLN A 128 -7.96 12.89 18.29
CA GLN A 128 -9.27 13.55 18.35
C GLN A 128 -10.34 12.62 18.95
N GLN A 129 -10.38 11.35 18.52
CA GLN A 129 -11.30 10.36 19.06
C GLN A 129 -11.04 10.10 20.55
N PHE A 130 -9.78 9.95 20.94
CA PHE A 130 -9.36 9.76 22.34
C PHE A 130 -9.82 10.93 23.20
N ASN A 131 -9.48 12.16 22.80
CA ASN A 131 -9.88 13.37 23.53
C ASN A 131 -11.40 13.42 23.71
N ARG A 132 -12.18 13.22 22.65
CA ARG A 132 -13.64 13.21 22.73
C ARG A 132 -14.17 12.17 23.72
N TYR A 133 -13.61 10.95 23.67
CA TYR A 133 -14.07 9.86 24.53
C TYR A 133 -13.70 10.10 25.99
N VAL A 134 -12.47 10.52 26.27
CA VAL A 134 -12.00 10.84 27.62
C VAL A 134 -12.82 12.00 28.20
N PHE A 135 -13.01 13.09 27.45
CA PHE A 135 -13.83 14.21 27.93
C PHE A 135 -15.27 13.81 28.24
N GLN A 136 -15.88 12.94 27.43
CA GLN A 136 -17.23 12.43 27.70
C GLN A 136 -17.28 11.58 28.97
N LEU A 137 -16.27 10.73 29.18
CA LEU A 137 -16.17 9.92 30.39
C LEU A 137 -15.96 10.78 31.63
N GLU A 138 -15.05 11.75 31.57
CA GLU A 138 -14.82 12.69 32.66
C GLU A 138 -16.11 13.44 33.02
N GLN A 139 -16.81 14.02 32.04
CA GLN A 139 -18.07 14.70 32.31
C GLN A 139 -19.11 13.77 32.97
N ALA A 140 -19.24 12.53 32.51
CA ALA A 140 -20.15 11.55 33.11
C ALA A 140 -19.79 11.19 34.56
N ASP A 141 -18.49 11.13 34.88
CA ASP A 141 -18.01 10.88 36.24
C ASP A 141 -18.27 12.09 37.16
N TYR A 142 -18.05 13.31 36.68
CA TYR A 142 -18.35 14.54 37.42
C TYR A 142 -19.86 14.68 37.70
N GLU A 143 -20.71 14.38 36.71
CA GLU A 143 -22.17 14.34 36.88
C GLU A 143 -22.60 13.28 37.90
N ARG A 144 -21.98 12.10 37.88
CA ARG A 144 -22.25 11.03 38.86
C ARG A 144 -21.86 11.44 40.28
N GLU A 145 -20.80 12.22 40.43
CA GLU A 145 -20.29 12.70 41.73
C GLU A 145 -20.92 14.02 42.18
N GLY A 146 -21.75 14.65 41.33
CA GLY A 146 -22.41 15.93 41.63
C GLY A 146 -21.45 17.11 41.68
N ILE A 147 -20.32 17.03 40.98
CA ILE A 147 -19.29 18.09 40.91
C ILE A 147 -19.61 18.98 39.70
N GLU A 148 -19.64 20.31 39.90
CA GLU A 148 -19.79 21.24 38.77
C GLU A 148 -18.59 21.15 37.83
N TRP A 149 -18.87 20.92 36.56
CA TRP A 149 -17.86 20.92 35.49
C TRP A 149 -17.62 22.34 34.97
N SER A 150 -16.37 22.81 35.02
CA SER A 150 -15.92 24.04 34.35
C SER A 150 -14.83 23.73 33.32
N PHE A 151 -15.03 24.18 32.08
CA PHE A 151 -14.05 24.08 30.99
C PHE A 151 -12.80 24.94 31.20
#